data_AF-A4WY98-F1
#
_entry.id   AF-A4WY98-F1
#
_cell.length_a   1.000
_cell.length_b   1.000
_cell.length_c   1.000
_cell.angle_alpha   90.00
_cell.angle_beta   90.00
_cell.angle_gamma   90.00
#
_symmetry.space_group_name_H-M   'P 1'
#
loop_
_entity.id
_entity.type
_entity.pdbx_description
1 polymer ?
#
loop_
_entity_poly.entity_id
_entity_poly.type
_entity_poly.pdbx_seq_one_letter_code
_entity_poly.pdbx_strand_id
1 'polypeptide(L)' 'MSRTPADVPGTAALAICESLLLALNDRNVLPEREIVGILQDAAAAHANDTGEDGQAELHAAVAALINGILAGGNSVRRR' A
#
# COMPACT_ATOMS: atom_id res chain seq x y z
N MET A 1 16.95 2.91 -18.90
CA MET A 1 15.74 2.86 -18.06
C MET A 1 15.48 4.28 -17.56
N SER A 2 14.57 5.01 -18.21
CA SER A 2 14.25 6.39 -17.87
C SER A 2 13.65 6.44 -16.46
N ARG A 3 14.31 7.16 -15.55
CA ARG A 3 13.73 7.54 -14.27
C ARG A 3 12.56 8.48 -14.60
N THR A 4 11.33 7.95 -14.57
CA THR A 4 10.12 8.77 -14.64
C THR A 4 10.25 9.87 -13.58
N PRO A 5 9.93 11.14 -13.89
CA PRO A 5 9.83 12.15 -12.84
C PRO A 5 8.95 11.59 -11.73
N ALA A 6 9.37 11.77 -10.47
CA ALA A 6 8.60 11.29 -9.33
C ALA A 6 7.15 11.78 -9.52
N ASP A 7 6.20 10.86 -9.52
CA ASP A 7 4.78 11.21 -9.48
C ASP A 7 4.56 11.90 -8.13
N VAL A 8 4.71 13.23 -8.10
CA VAL A 8 4.70 14.03 -6.88
C VAL A 8 3.37 13.85 -6.14
N PRO A 9 2.19 13.88 -6.82
CA PRO A 9 0.93 13.49 -6.21
C PRO A 9 0.93 12.08 -5.60
N GLY A 10 1.36 11.07 -6.35
CA GLY A 10 1.39 9.68 -5.87
C GLY A 10 2.31 9.47 -4.67
N THR A 11 3.49 10.11 -4.70
CA THR A 11 4.47 10.07 -3.61
C THR A 11 3.92 10.76 -2.35
N ALA A 12 3.26 11.91 -2.52
CA ALA A 12 2.64 12.63 -1.42
C ALA A 12 1.49 11.83 -0.79
N ALA A 13 0.63 11.23 -1.61
CA ALA A 13 -0.48 10.39 -1.15
C ALA A 13 0.03 9.19 -0.34
N LEU A 14 1.07 8.49 -0.83
CA LEU A 14 1.68 7.37 -0.12
C LEU A 14 2.23 7.79 1.25
N ALA A 15 3.00 8.89 1.31
CA ALA A 15 3.57 9.38 2.55
C ALA A 15 2.51 9.80 3.59
N ILE A 16 1.39 10.37 3.14
CA ILE A 16 0.25 10.71 4.01
C ILE A 16 -0.39 9.43 4.56
N CYS A 17 -0.64 8.44 3.70
CA CYS A 17 -1.21 7.17 4.13
C CYS A 17 -0.30 6.41 5.11
N GLU A 18 1.01 6.39 4.87
CA GLU A 18 1.98 5.79 5.79
C GLU A 18 1.95 6.48 7.16
N SER A 19 1.98 7.82 7.17
CA SER A 19 1.90 8.60 8.41
C SER A 19 0.61 8.32 9.18
N LEU A 20 -0.51 8.14 8.47
CA LEU A 20 -1.80 7.81 9.06
C LEU A 20 -1.81 6.41 9.68
N LEU A 21 -1.35 5.39 8.95
CA LEU A 21 -1.27 4.01 9.46
C LEU A 21 -0.37 3.92 10.70
N LEU A 22 0.77 4.61 10.68
CA LEU A 22 1.65 4.71 11.83
C LEU A 22 0.95 5.37 13.03
N ALA A 23 0.26 6.48 12.83
CA ALA A 23 -0.47 7.16 13.91
C ALA A 23 -1.59 6.30 14.50
N LEU A 24 -2.31 5.53 13.65
CA LEU A 24 -3.36 4.62 14.09
C LEU A 24 -2.79 3.44 14.91
N ASN A 25 -1.64 2.90 14.50
CA ASN A 25 -0.92 1.87 15.23
C ASN A 25 -0.40 2.39 16.57
N ASP A 26 0.28 3.54 16.58
CA ASP A 26 0.89 4.13 17.78
C ASP A 26 -0.16 4.47 18.85
N ARG A 27 -1.39 4.79 18.43
CA ARG A 27 -2.53 5.07 19.32
C ARG A 27 -3.33 3.81 19.69
N ASN A 28 -2.93 2.62 19.20
CA ASN A 28 -3.64 1.35 19.35
C ASN A 28 -5.11 1.41 18.88
N VAL A 29 -5.40 2.27 17.91
CA VAL A 29 -6.73 2.37 17.28
C VAL A 29 -6.88 1.25 16.26
N LEU A 30 -5.80 0.96 15.52
CA LEU A 30 -5.74 -0.14 14.56
C LEU A 30 -4.40 -0.85 14.77
N PRO A 31 -4.36 -1.94 15.55
CA PRO A 31 -3.11 -2.62 15.88
C PRO A 31 -2.48 -3.22 14.62
N GLU A 32 -1.17 -3.45 14.66
CA GLU A 32 -0.38 -3.94 13.53
C GLU A 32 -1.01 -5.11 12.76
N ARG A 33 -1.54 -6.12 13.46
CA ARG A 33 -2.21 -7.27 12.81
C ARG A 33 -3.38 -6.87 11.91
N GLU A 34 -4.12 -5.84 12.31
CA GLU A 34 -5.27 -5.34 11.55
C GLU A 34 -4.80 -4.49 10.37
N ILE A 35 -3.73 -3.69 10.53
CA ILE A 35 -3.13 -2.94 9.42
C ILE A 35 -2.61 -3.91 8.36
N VAL A 36 -1.89 -4.96 8.78
CA VAL A 36 -1.38 -5.99 7.88
C VAL A 36 -2.52 -6.71 7.16
N GLY A 37 -3.60 -7.07 7.87
CA GLY A 37 -4.78 -7.68 7.28
C GLY A 37 -5.42 -6.80 6.20
N ILE A 38 -5.64 -5.51 6.49
CA ILE A 38 -6.20 -4.56 5.50
C ILE A 38 -5.34 -4.47 4.24
N LEU A 39 -4.01 -4.39 4.40
CA LEU A 39 -3.10 -4.32 3.27
C LEU A 39 -3.07 -5.63 2.47
N GLN A 40 -3.16 -6.79 3.13
CA GLN A 40 -3.27 -8.09 2.45
C GLN A 40 -4.57 -8.20 1.66
N ASP A 41 -5.70 -7.80 2.25
CA ASP A 41 -6.99 -7.80 1.59
C ASP A 41 -6.99 -6.86 0.36
N ALA A 42 -6.40 -5.67 0.49
CA ALA A 42 -6.27 -4.72 -0.62
C ALA A 42 -5.38 -5.27 -1.75
N ALA A 43 -4.24 -5.89 -1.40
CA ALA A 43 -3.37 -6.53 -2.38
C ALA A 43 -4.07 -7.69 -3.10
N ALA A 44 -4.83 -8.51 -2.36
CA ALA A 44 -5.59 -9.62 -2.93
C ALA A 44 -6.74 -9.13 -3.83
N ALA A 45 -7.44 -8.07 -3.45
CA ALA A 45 -8.50 -7.49 -4.26
C ALA A 45 -7.97 -7.04 -5.63
N HIS A 46 -6.84 -6.32 -5.64
CA HIS A 46 -6.20 -5.90 -6.88
C HIS A 46 -5.55 -7.05 -7.66
N ALA A 47 -4.96 -8.04 -6.99
CA ALA A 47 -4.35 -9.19 -7.67
C ALA A 47 -5.37 -10.11 -8.35
N ASN A 48 -6.59 -10.17 -7.81
CA ASN A 48 -7.67 -11.00 -8.33
C ASN A 48 -8.63 -10.24 -9.26
N ASP A 49 -8.41 -8.94 -9.48
CA ASP A 49 -9.22 -8.18 -10.42
C ASP A 49 -8.93 -8.66 -11.85
N THR A 50 -9.98 -9.07 -12.55
CA THR A 50 -9.90 -9.55 -13.94
C THR A 50 -9.64 -8.42 -14.94
N GLY A 51 -9.66 -7.16 -14.49
CA GLY A 51 -9.36 -5.99 -15.32
C GLY A 51 -10.40 -5.78 -16.41
N GLU A 52 -11.67 -6.08 -16.13
CA GLU A 52 -12.79 -5.87 -17.06
C GLU A 52 -12.98 -4.38 -17.40
N ASP A 53 -12.40 -3.49 -16.58
CA ASP A 53 -12.31 -2.05 -16.79
C ASP A 53 -11.16 -1.62 -17.72
N GLY A 54 -10.35 -2.57 -18.21
CA GLY A 54 -9.17 -2.33 -19.04
C GLY A 54 -7.90 -1.99 -18.27
N GLN A 55 -7.91 -2.01 -16.94
CA GLN A 55 -6.83 -1.52 -16.07
C GLN A 55 -6.06 -2.64 -15.37
N ALA A 56 -6.04 -3.85 -15.94
CA ALA A 56 -5.34 -5.02 -15.38
C ALA A 56 -3.87 -4.73 -14.97
N GLU A 57 -3.13 -3.97 -15.79
CA GLU A 57 -1.73 -3.61 -15.50
C GLU A 57 -1.61 -2.67 -14.29
N LEU A 58 -2.56 -1.74 -14.15
CA LEU A 58 -2.63 -0.86 -12.97
C LEU A 58 -2.92 -1.68 -11.71
N HIS A 59 -3.90 -2.59 -11.76
CA HIS A 59 -4.22 -3.44 -10.61
C HIS A 59 -3.04 -4.32 -10.19
N ALA A 60 -2.33 -4.92 -11.15
CA ALA A 60 -1.11 -5.69 -10.88
C ALA A 60 -0.01 -4.81 -10.25
N ALA A 61 0.19 -3.58 -10.76
CA ALA A 61 1.16 -2.64 -10.21
C ALA A 61 0.82 -2.20 -8.77
N VAL A 62 -0.46 -1.95 -8.49
CA VAL A 62 -0.93 -1.61 -7.13
C VAL A 62 -0.72 -2.78 -6.17
N ALA A 63 -1.09 -3.99 -6.56
CA ALA A 63 -0.87 -5.19 -5.74
C ALA A 63 0.62 -5.41 -5.43
N ALA A 64 1.50 -5.21 -6.43
CA ALA A 64 2.94 -5.32 -6.24
C ALA A 64 3.48 -4.24 -5.27
N LEU A 65 3.00 -3.00 -5.37
CA LEU A 65 3.39 -1.92 -4.47
C LEU A 65 2.98 -2.21 -3.02
N ILE A 66 1.74 -2.66 -2.79
CA ILE A 66 1.25 -2.99 -1.45
C ILE A 66 2.06 -4.13 -0.83
N ASN A 67 2.37 -5.17 -1.61
CA ASN A 67 3.23 -6.26 -1.16
C ASN A 67 4.66 -5.78 -0.81
N GLY A 68 5.18 -4.79 -1.54
CA GLY A 68 6.44 -4.12 -1.20
C GLY A 68 6.39 -3.39 0.15
N ILE A 69 5.30 -2.69 0.45
CA ILE A 69 5.07 -2.01 1.73
C ILE A 69 5.03 -3.04 2.89
N LEU A 70 4.31 -4.15 2.70
CA LEU A 70 4.23 -5.26 3.65
C LEU A 70 5.62 -5.85 3.93
N ALA A 71 6.41 -6.11 2.89
CA ALA A 71 7.76 -6.67 3.03
C ALA A 71 8.73 -5.71 3.73
N GLY A 72 8.67 -4.41 3.39
CA GLY A 72 9.52 -3.37 3.96
C GLY A 72 9.15 -2.96 5.39
N GLY A 73 7.90 -3.19 5.81
CA GLY A 73 7.41 -2.72 7.12
C GLY A 73 7.24 -1.19 7.18
N ASN A 74 7.11 -0.52 6.04
CA ASN A 74 6.98 0.93 5.99
C ASN A 74 5.67 1.44 6.62
N SER A 75 4.67 0.57 6.79
CA SER A 75 3.37 0.89 7.37
C SER A 75 3.30 0.77 8.89
N VAL A 76 4.26 0.09 9.55
CA VAL A 76 4.26 -0.21 10.99
C VAL A 76 5.69 -0.26 11.54
N ARG A 77 5.97 0.51 12.60
CA ARG A 77 7.27 0.47 13.26
C ARG A 77 7.47 -0.90 13.93
N ARG A 78 8.26 -1.78 13.30
CA ARG A 78 8.76 -3.00 13.95
C ARG A 78 9.75 -2.58 15.03
N ARG A 79 9.34 -2.64 16.29
CA ARG A 79 10.21 -2.39 17.45
C ARG A 79 10.77 -3.70 17.99
#